data_AF-A0A151R6W6-F1
#
_entry.id   AF-A0A151R6W6-F1
#
_cell.length_a   1.000
_cell.length_b   1.000
_cell.length_c   1.000
_cell.angle_alpha   90.00
_cell.angle_beta   90.00
_cell.angle_gamma   90.00
#
_symmetry.space_group_name_H-M   'P 1'
#
loop_
_entity.id
_entity.type
_entity.pdbx_description
1 polymer ?
#
loop_
_entity_poly.entity_id
_entity_poly.type
_entity_poly.pdbx_seq_one_letter_code
_entity_poly.pdbx_strand_id
1 'polypeptide(L)' 'MHEGRVVEYVSRQLKTNERNYPTHDLELAVVVFALKSWKHYMYGARFSIFSDHKSLKYLFD' A
#
# COMPACT_ATOMS: atom_id res chain seq x y z
N MET A 1 -0.42 7.05 21.51
CA MET A 1 -0.25 7.09 20.04
C MET A 1 1.16 7.59 19.79
N HIS A 2 1.98 6.91 18.97
CA HIS A 2 3.32 7.39 18.65
C HIS A 2 3.21 8.77 17.98
N GLU A 3 3.85 9.78 18.56
CA GLU A 3 3.74 11.21 18.23
C GLU A 3 4.34 11.55 16.85
N GLY A 4 3.75 11.03 15.77
CA GLY A 4 4.20 11.30 14.39
C GLY A 4 5.55 10.68 14.02
N ARG A 5 6.10 9.79 14.85
CA ARG A 5 7.33 9.06 14.51
C ARG A 5 7.05 7.97 13.50
N VAL A 6 7.81 7.99 12.40
CA VAL A 6 7.77 6.94 11.40
C VAL A 6 8.29 5.63 12.00
N VAL A 7 7.52 4.56 11.83
CA VAL A 7 7.89 3.21 12.30
C VAL A 7 8.83 2.54 11.30
N GLU A 8 8.51 2.60 10.01
CA GLU A 8 9.29 1.96 8.96
C GLU A 8 9.02 2.61 7.59
N TYR A 9 10.04 2.63 6.74
CA TYR A 9 9.89 2.94 5.32
C TYR A 9 10.12 1.67 4.51
N VAL A 10 9.20 1.36 3.59
CA VAL A 10 9.32 0.21 2.70
C VAL A 10 9.15 0.66 1.25
N SER A 11 10.03 0.19 0.38
CA SER A 11 9.93 0.37 -1.06
C SER A 11 10.44 -0.87 -1.78
N ARG A 12 9.98 -1.10 -3.01
CA ARG A 12 10.48 -2.17 -3.86
C ARG A 12 10.47 -1.75 -5.31
N GLN A 13 11.34 -2.35 -6.10
CA GLN A 13 11.26 -2.26 -7.56
C GLN A 13 10.11 -3.10 -8.10
N LEU A 14 9.57 -2.69 -9.25
CA LEU A 14 8.59 -3.46 -10.00
C LEU A 14 9.21 -4.76 -10.48
N LYS A 15 8.48 -5.86 -10.28
CA LYS A 15 8.83 -7.15 -10.87
C LYS A 15 8.67 -7.11 -12.38
N THR A 16 9.39 -7.96 -13.09
CA THR A 16 9.36 -8.02 -14.56
C THR A 16 7.95 -8.19 -15.12
N ASN A 17 7.08 -8.93 -14.43
CA ASN A 17 5.68 -9.11 -14.81
C ASN A 17 4.80 -7.87 -14.53
N GLU A 18 5.09 -7.15 -13.46
CA GLU A 18 4.36 -5.93 -13.07
C GLU A 18 4.67 -4.76 -14.00
N ARG A 19 5.85 -4.73 -14.64
CA ARG A 19 6.24 -3.64 -15.56
C ARG A 19 5.27 -3.43 -16.73
N ASN A 20 4.53 -4.46 -17.11
CA ASN A 20 3.57 -4.38 -18.20
C ASN A 20 2.15 -4.04 -17.72
N TYR A 21 1.95 -3.88 -16.41
CA TYR A 21 0.63 -3.54 -15.88
C TYR A 21 0.29 -2.07 -16.15
N PRO A 22 -0.99 -1.77 -16.42
CA PRO A 22 -1.48 -0.41 -16.40
C PRO A 22 -1.17 0.30 -15.06
N THR A 23 -1.06 1.63 -15.09
CA THR A 23 -0.75 2.42 -13.88
C THR A 23 -1.70 2.14 -12.72
N HIS A 24 -3.00 1.98 -12.97
CA HIS A 24 -3.97 1.70 -11.91
C HIS A 24 -3.73 0.35 -11.20
N ASP A 25 -3.29 -0.67 -11.95
CA ASP A 25 -2.95 -1.98 -11.39
C ASP A 25 -1.63 -1.94 -10.62
N LEU A 26 -0.68 -1.11 -11.08
CA LEU A 26 0.57 -0.85 -10.35
C LEU A 26 0.30 -0.15 -9.01
N GLU A 27 -0.58 0.85 -8.99
CA GLU A 27 -1.00 1.54 -7.76
C GLU A 27 -1.62 0.57 -6.76
N LEU A 28 -2.48 -0.34 -7.22
CA LEU A 28 -3.05 -1.40 -6.38
C LEU A 28 -1.97 -2.37 -5.89
N ALA A 29 -1.04 -2.78 -6.75
CA ALA A 29 0.06 -3.67 -6.37
C ALA A 29 0.97 -3.06 -5.27
N VAL A 30 1.13 -1.73 -5.26
CA VAL A 30 1.85 -1.02 -4.19
C VAL A 30 1.10 -1.09 -2.87
N VAL A 31 -0.22 -0.89 -2.85
CA VAL A 31 -1.02 -1.01 -1.63
C VAL A 31 -1.03 -2.44 -1.08
N VAL A 32 -1.21 -3.43 -1.96
CA VAL A 32 -1.13 -4.85 -1.56
C VAL A 32 0.25 -5.19 -1.01
N PHE A 33 1.32 -4.65 -1.59
CA PHE A 33 2.67 -4.84 -1.08
C PHE A 33 2.84 -4.22 0.32
N ALA A 34 2.45 -2.97 0.50
CA ALA A 34 2.47 -2.28 1.79
C ALA A 34 1.75 -3.08 2.89
N LEU A 35 0.53 -3.54 2.61
CA LEU A 35 -0.27 -4.32 3.56
C LEU A 35 0.37 -5.68 3.92
N LYS A 36 1.03 -6.33 2.95
CA LYS A 36 1.76 -7.57 3.22
C LYS A 36 2.98 -7.33 4.10
N SER A 37 3.74 -6.27 3.84
CA SER A 37 4.91 -5.90 4.64
C SER A 37 4.54 -5.59 6.08
N TRP A 38 3.48 -4.79 6.28
CA TRP A 38 3.03 -4.38 7.62
C TRP A 38 1.95 -5.27 8.24
N LYS A 39 1.71 -6.46 7.69
CA LYS A 39 0.73 -7.42 8.23
C LYS A 39 0.95 -7.66 9.73
N HIS A 40 2.20 -7.75 10.16
CA HIS A 40 2.56 -7.99 11.55
C HIS A 40 2.19 -6.83 12.49
N TYR A 41 2.06 -5.60 11.99
CA TYR A 41 1.59 -4.43 12.76
C TYR A 41 0.07 -4.20 12.61
N MET A 42 -0.50 -4.55 11.47
CA MET A 42 -1.88 -4.20 11.13
C MET A 42 -2.91 -5.29 11.48
N TYR A 43 -2.46 -6.52 11.76
CA TYR A 43 -3.38 -7.62 12.03
C TYR A 43 -4.22 -7.36 13.30
N GLY A 44 -5.54 -7.36 13.16
CA GLY A 44 -6.47 -7.15 14.27
C GLY A 44 -6.60 -5.69 14.75
N ALA A 45 -5.92 -4.75 14.09
CA ALA A 45 -5.99 -3.33 14.40
C ALA A 45 -6.72 -2.55 13.29
N ARG A 46 -7.43 -1.49 13.67
CA ARG A 46 -7.99 -0.53 12.71
C ARG A 46 -6.89 0.42 12.27
N PHE A 47 -6.74 0.59 10.96
CA PHE A 47 -5.77 1.51 10.38
C PHE A 47 -6.40 2.32 9.24
N SER A 48 -5.76 3.44 8.89
CA SER A 48 -6.14 4.29 7.76
C SER A 48 -5.02 4.28 6.74
N ILE A 49 -5.36 4.08 5.47
CA ILE A 49 -4.44 4.19 4.35
C ILE A 49 -4.64 5.58 3.74
N PHE A 50 -3.54 6.31 3.52
CA PHE A 50 -3.54 7.56 2.78
C PHE A 50 -2.79 7.33 1.47
N SER A 51 -3.46 7.61 0.35
CA SER A 51 -2.91 7.48 -1.00
C SER A 51 -3.39 8.68 -1.81
N ASP A 52 -2.53 9.25 -2.64
CA ASP A 52 -2.86 10.31 -3.60
C ASP A 52 -3.58 9.77 -4.85
N HIS A 53 -3.49 8.45 -5.08
CA HIS A 53 -4.17 7.74 -6.16
C HIS A 53 -5.71 7.76 -6.03
N LYS A 54 -6.37 8.59 -6.86
CA LYS A 54 -7.84 8.65 -6.98
C LYS A 54 -8.46 7.36 -7.53
N SER A 55 -7.70 6.59 -8.30
CA SER A 55 -8.11 5.32 -8.91
C SER A 55 -8.59 4.32 -7.85
N LEU A 56 -7.95 4.24 -6.69
CA LEU A 56 -8.26 3.24 -5.67
C LEU A 56 -9.58 3.50 -4.93
N LYS A 57 -10.30 4.59 -5.22
CA LYS A 57 -11.63 4.84 -4.65
C LYS A 57 -12.61 3.70 -4.94
N TYR A 58 -12.55 3.06 -6.11
CA TYR A 58 -13.49 1.99 -6.48
C TYR A 58 -13.38 0.74 -5.60
N LEU A 59 -12.28 0.54 -4.88
CA LEU A 59 -12.10 -0.64 -4.01
C LEU A 59 -12.85 -0.54 -2.69
N PHE A 60 -13.25 0.68 -2.32
CA PHE A 60 -13.89 0.99 -1.04
C PHE A 60 -15.28 1.61 -1.22
N ASP A 61 -15.78 1.65 -2.47
CA ASP A 61 -17.15 2.00 -2.84
C ASP A 61 -18.06 0.75 -2.85
#